data_AF-A0A970XIR4-F1
#
_entry.id   AF-A0A970XIR4-F1
#
_cell.length_a   1.000
_cell.length_b   1.000
_cell.length_c   1.000
_cell.angle_alpha   90.00
_cell.angle_beta   90.00
_cell.angle_gamma   90.00
#
_symmetry.space_group_name_H-M   'P 1'
#
loop_
_entity.id
_entity.type
_entity.pdbx_description
1 polymer ?
#
loop_
_entity_poly.entity_id
_entity_poly.type
_entity_poly.pdbx_seq_one_letter_code
_entity_poly.pdbx_strand_id
1 'polypeptide(L)'
;MKFTKKGKLLAVLVAVLMVATMLPAGTVFGHGGSPTYKVDYDKNGADGGDCPADVTGLHWGDEVTVADAQNLYQYIWGDLKFFGSWNTHWLGFGTTYNPGDKITINYSDVHLYAQFTERGYELEYDNNGGSGSTPSTQRARAGTSVQVADGSHLTKSGDVFDHWNTRSNGTGTSYNPGASITLNGNE
;
A
#
# COMPACT_ATOMS: atom_id res chain seq x y z
N MET A 1 -54.35 -11.99 57.67
CA MET A 1 -54.17 -10.63 57.09
C MET A 1 -52.67 -10.36 57.00
N LYS A 2 -52.22 -9.89 55.82
CA LYS A 2 -50.84 -9.50 55.41
C LYS A 2 -49.81 -10.60 55.07
N PHE A 3 -49.52 -10.67 53.76
CA PHE A 3 -48.32 -11.24 53.14
C PHE A 3 -47.25 -10.14 53.01
N THR A 4 -45.97 -10.51 53.09
CA THR A 4 -44.87 -9.67 52.59
C THR A 4 -44.01 -10.48 51.61
N LYS A 5 -43.87 -9.95 50.40
CA LYS A 5 -43.38 -10.58 49.18
C LYS A 5 -41.86 -10.39 49.06
N LYS A 6 -41.14 -11.44 48.64
CA LYS A 6 -39.73 -11.39 48.22
C LYS A 6 -39.56 -10.41 47.04
N GLY A 7 -38.62 -9.48 47.15
CA GLY A 7 -38.22 -8.58 46.05
C GLY A 7 -37.55 -9.36 44.92
N LYS A 8 -38.06 -9.19 43.69
CA LYS A 8 -37.40 -9.61 42.45
C LYS A 8 -36.83 -8.35 41.77
N LEU A 9 -35.60 -8.46 41.26
CA LEU A 9 -34.96 -7.45 40.41
C LEU A 9 -35.90 -7.07 39.25
N LEU A 10 -36.01 -5.77 39.00
CA LEU A 10 -36.79 -5.19 37.92
C LEU A 10 -35.88 -5.07 36.68
N ALA A 11 -36.10 -5.90 35.66
CA ALA A 11 -35.60 -5.63 34.32
C ALA A 11 -36.55 -4.60 33.67
N VAL A 12 -36.04 -3.43 33.32
CA VAL A 12 -36.80 -2.41 32.58
C VAL A 12 -36.82 -2.85 31.12
N LEU A 13 -37.96 -3.39 30.66
CA LEU A 13 -38.24 -3.62 29.25
C LEU A 13 -38.99 -2.39 28.73
N VAL A 14 -38.34 -1.56 27.92
CA VAL A 14 -38.99 -0.44 27.22
C VAL A 14 -39.79 -1.03 26.06
N ALA A 15 -41.11 -1.10 26.20
CA ALA A 15 -42.01 -1.47 25.10
C ALA A 15 -42.34 -0.22 24.28
N VAL A 16 -41.84 -0.13 23.05
CA VAL A 16 -42.30 0.85 22.06
C VAL A 16 -43.59 0.31 21.43
N LEU A 17 -44.72 0.97 21.70
CA LEU A 17 -46.01 0.66 21.12
C LEU A 17 -46.06 1.21 19.67
N MET A 18 -45.84 0.37 18.66
CA MET A 18 -46.14 0.74 17.27
C MET A 18 -47.64 0.55 17.01
N VAL A 19 -48.32 1.63 16.64
CA VAL A 19 -49.67 1.58 16.05
C VAL A 19 -49.50 1.08 14.62
N ALA A 20 -49.84 -0.19 14.37
CA ALA A 20 -49.85 -0.74 13.01
C ALA A 20 -51.15 -0.34 12.31
N THR A 21 -51.11 0.69 11.47
CA THR A 21 -52.11 0.87 10.41
C THR A 21 -51.87 -0.24 9.38
N MET A 22 -52.86 -1.12 9.17
CA MET A 22 -52.78 -2.14 8.11
C MET A 22 -52.81 -1.44 6.75
N LEU A 23 -51.71 -1.54 6.02
CA LEU A 23 -51.60 -1.07 4.63
C LEU A 23 -52.22 -2.11 3.68
N PRO A 24 -52.80 -1.67 2.54
CA PRO A 24 -53.44 -2.59 1.60
C PRO A 24 -52.44 -3.60 1.01
N ALA A 25 -52.92 -4.82 0.77
CA ALA A 25 -52.16 -5.87 0.11
C ALA A 25 -51.70 -5.39 -1.28
N GLY A 26 -50.39 -5.50 -1.55
CA GLY A 26 -49.75 -4.94 -2.76
C GLY A 26 -49.00 -3.63 -2.54
N THR A 27 -48.91 -3.14 -1.30
CA THR A 27 -48.01 -2.01 -0.97
C THR A 27 -46.56 -2.45 -1.10
N VAL A 28 -45.87 -1.97 -2.14
CA VAL A 28 -44.41 -2.10 -2.30
C VAL A 28 -43.76 -0.91 -1.61
N PHE A 29 -42.95 -1.18 -0.59
CA PHE A 29 -42.11 -0.16 0.03
C PHE A 29 -40.83 -0.02 -0.78
N GLY A 30 -40.46 1.20 -1.15
CA GLY A 30 -39.09 1.46 -1.59
C GLY A 30 -38.16 1.23 -0.40
N HIS A 31 -37.43 0.13 -0.39
CA HIS A 31 -36.30 0.00 0.51
C HIS A 31 -35.21 0.90 -0.07
N GLY A 32 -34.89 2.01 0.62
CA GLY A 32 -33.70 2.78 0.31
C GLY A 32 -32.51 1.82 0.24
N GLY A 33 -31.64 1.97 -0.77
CA GLY A 33 -30.51 1.07 -0.99
C GLY A 33 -29.73 0.87 0.31
N SER A 34 -29.30 -0.37 0.58
CA SER A 34 -28.44 -0.67 1.72
C SER A 34 -27.22 0.25 1.69
N PRO A 35 -26.79 0.81 2.85
CA PRO A 35 -25.55 1.57 2.87
C PRO A 35 -24.42 0.68 2.37
N THR A 36 -23.60 1.24 1.51
CA THR A 36 -22.36 0.60 1.05
C THR A 36 -21.17 1.30 1.68
N TYR A 37 -20.09 0.55 1.84
CA TYR A 37 -18.84 0.97 2.44
C TYR A 37 -17.70 0.75 1.44
N LYS A 38 -16.52 1.25 1.80
CA LYS A 38 -15.29 1.01 1.07
C LYS A 38 -14.08 0.76 1.97
N VAL A 39 -13.07 0.13 1.39
CA VAL A 39 -11.70 0.18 1.87
C VAL A 39 -10.90 0.98 0.84
N ASP A 40 -10.39 2.13 1.24
CA ASP A 40 -9.54 2.95 0.37
C ASP A 40 -8.07 2.90 0.77
N TYR A 41 -7.24 2.96 -0.27
CA TYR A 41 -5.79 2.87 -0.17
C TYR A 41 -5.17 4.21 -0.57
N ASP A 42 -4.61 4.91 0.42
CA ASP A 42 -3.90 6.16 0.24
C ASP A 42 -2.39 5.90 0.22
N LYS A 43 -1.72 6.29 -0.87
CA LYS A 43 -0.27 6.16 -1.03
C LYS A 43 0.55 6.97 -0.02
N ASN A 44 -0.09 7.78 0.81
CA ASN A 44 0.47 8.54 1.93
C ASN A 44 1.73 9.34 1.56
N GLY A 45 1.67 10.02 0.42
CA GLY A 45 2.77 10.83 -0.09
C GLY A 45 3.89 10.05 -0.78
N ALA A 46 3.68 8.81 -1.24
CA ALA A 46 4.67 8.08 -2.04
C ALA A 46 5.16 8.91 -3.24
N ASP A 47 6.47 8.87 -3.47
CA ASP A 47 7.16 9.55 -4.58
C ASP A 47 7.02 8.77 -5.89
N GLY A 48 6.75 7.46 -5.81
CA GLY A 48 6.48 6.64 -6.98
C GLY A 48 5.93 5.27 -6.63
N GLY A 49 5.72 4.46 -7.68
CA GLY A 49 5.02 3.18 -7.63
C GLY A 49 3.51 3.31 -7.81
N ASP A 50 2.84 2.16 -7.96
CA ASP A 50 1.40 2.07 -8.15
C ASP A 50 0.70 1.75 -6.84
N CYS A 51 -0.31 2.55 -6.50
CA CYS A 51 -1.19 2.28 -5.37
C CYS A 51 -2.28 1.29 -5.79
N PRO A 52 -2.69 0.34 -4.92
CA PRO A 52 -3.85 -0.49 -5.17
C PRO A 52 -5.12 0.33 -5.37
N ALA A 53 -6.06 -0.23 -6.13
CA ALA A 53 -7.37 0.35 -6.29
C ALA A 53 -8.24 0.14 -5.03
N ASP A 54 -9.09 1.12 -4.74
CA ASP A 54 -10.07 1.04 -3.67
C ASP A 54 -11.07 -0.10 -3.90
N VAL A 55 -11.51 -0.73 -2.81
CA VAL A 55 -12.60 -1.71 -2.83
C VAL A 55 -13.88 -1.00 -2.42
N THR A 56 -14.88 -0.96 -3.29
CA THR A 56 -16.12 -0.19 -3.10
C THR A 56 -17.35 -1.08 -3.17
N GLY A 57 -18.51 -0.59 -2.72
CA GLY A 57 -19.78 -1.33 -2.79
C GLY A 57 -19.90 -2.43 -1.73
N LEU A 58 -19.11 -2.34 -0.66
CA LEU A 58 -19.07 -3.33 0.41
C LEU A 58 -20.28 -3.20 1.34
N HIS A 59 -20.68 -4.29 1.97
CA HIS A 59 -21.75 -4.35 2.95
C HIS A 59 -21.22 -4.81 4.31
N TRP A 60 -22.07 -4.70 5.34
CA TRP A 60 -21.74 -5.20 6.68
C TRP A 60 -21.39 -6.69 6.64
N GLY A 61 -20.30 -7.07 7.31
CA GLY A 61 -19.83 -8.45 7.39
C GLY A 61 -19.03 -8.92 6.17
N ASP A 62 -18.94 -8.12 5.10
CA ASP A 62 -18.02 -8.40 4.01
C ASP A 62 -16.57 -8.42 4.52
N GLU A 63 -15.74 -9.25 3.89
CA GLU A 63 -14.32 -9.36 4.21
C GLU A 63 -13.48 -8.89 3.02
N VAL A 64 -12.54 -7.98 3.28
CA VAL A 64 -11.56 -7.51 2.31
C VAL A 64 -10.19 -8.08 2.68
N THR A 65 -9.50 -8.62 1.68
CA THR A 65 -8.09 -8.99 1.82
C THR A 65 -7.23 -7.76 1.54
N VAL A 66 -6.37 -7.40 2.47
CA VAL A 66 -5.52 -6.21 2.38
C VAL A 66 -4.56 -6.36 1.20
N ALA A 67 -4.59 -5.37 0.31
CA ALA A 67 -3.81 -5.39 -0.93
C ALA A 67 -2.32 -5.17 -0.66
N ASP A 68 -1.50 -5.71 -1.55
CA ASP A 68 -0.06 -5.49 -1.53
C ASP A 68 0.31 -4.28 -2.39
N ALA A 69 1.30 -3.52 -1.94
CA ALA A 69 1.77 -2.30 -2.59
C ALA A 69 3.30 -2.22 -2.64
N GLN A 70 3.97 -3.36 -2.86
CA GLN A 70 5.43 -3.48 -2.72
C GLN A 70 6.25 -2.47 -3.53
N ASN A 71 5.70 -1.97 -4.65
CA ASN A 71 6.36 -1.06 -5.56
C ASN A 71 6.26 0.41 -5.13
N LEU A 72 5.42 0.75 -4.13
CA LEU A 72 5.39 2.10 -3.58
C LEU A 72 6.70 2.40 -2.85
N TYR A 73 7.26 3.57 -3.12
CA TYR A 73 8.46 4.05 -2.45
C TYR A 73 8.38 5.54 -2.13
N GLN A 74 9.17 5.96 -1.16
CA GLN A 74 9.31 7.35 -0.71
C GLN A 74 10.73 7.62 -0.23
N TYR A 75 11.23 8.84 -0.44
CA TYR A 75 12.46 9.31 0.18
C TYR A 75 12.13 10.02 1.49
N ILE A 76 12.62 9.46 2.59
CA ILE A 76 12.43 10.02 3.92
C ILE A 76 13.78 10.50 4.42
N TRP A 77 13.92 11.83 4.54
CA TRP A 77 15.18 12.50 4.87
C TRP A 77 16.37 12.12 3.97
N GLY A 78 16.09 11.83 2.70
CA GLY A 78 17.09 11.43 1.70
C GLY A 78 17.32 9.93 1.59
N ASP A 79 16.79 9.12 2.50
CA ASP A 79 16.87 7.66 2.38
C ASP A 79 15.67 7.11 1.59
N LEU A 80 15.95 6.25 0.60
CA LEU A 80 14.91 5.48 -0.08
C LEU A 80 14.27 4.45 0.88
N LYS A 81 12.95 4.50 0.98
CA LYS A 81 12.13 3.54 1.72
C LYS A 81 11.05 2.97 0.81
N PHE A 82 10.77 1.68 0.97
CA PHE A 82 9.67 0.99 0.32
C PHE A 82 8.52 0.76 1.30
N PHE A 83 7.32 0.55 0.73
CA PHE A 83 6.14 0.13 1.46
C PHE A 83 6.43 -1.08 2.35
N GLY A 84 6.08 -0.97 3.63
CA GLY A 84 6.11 -2.10 4.57
C GLY A 84 4.71 -2.59 4.95
N SER A 85 3.80 -1.66 5.26
CA SER A 85 2.45 -2.01 5.74
C SER A 85 1.45 -0.87 5.52
N TRP A 86 0.17 -1.18 5.66
CA TRP A 86 -0.91 -0.20 5.75
C TRP A 86 -1.19 0.17 7.21
N ASN A 87 -1.67 1.40 7.45
CA ASN A 87 -2.13 1.82 8.77
C ASN A 87 -3.42 2.65 8.66
N THR A 88 -4.32 2.55 9.64
CA THR A 88 -5.57 3.33 9.65
C THR A 88 -5.38 4.82 9.97
N HIS A 89 -4.15 5.25 10.25
CA HIS A 89 -3.79 6.64 10.48
C HIS A 89 -2.54 6.98 9.68
N TRP A 90 -2.55 8.12 8.99
CA TRP A 90 -1.45 8.55 8.10
C TRP A 90 -0.07 8.63 8.78
N LEU A 91 -0.02 9.02 10.06
CA LEU A 91 1.22 9.00 10.89
C LEU A 91 1.62 7.62 11.45
N GLY A 92 0.88 6.54 11.14
CA GLY A 92 1.20 5.20 11.65
C GLY A 92 0.74 4.90 13.09
N PHE A 93 -0.01 5.80 13.72
CA PHE A 93 -0.51 5.63 15.10
C PHE A 93 -1.81 4.81 15.21
N GLY A 94 -2.39 4.41 14.08
CA GLY A 94 -3.60 3.61 14.03
C GLY A 94 -3.30 2.11 14.05
N THR A 95 -4.26 1.31 13.60
CA THR A 95 -4.10 -0.13 13.45
C THR A 95 -3.30 -0.43 12.19
N THR A 96 -2.26 -1.26 12.34
CA THR A 96 -1.45 -1.74 11.22
C THR A 96 -2.07 -2.98 10.58
N TYR A 97 -2.06 -3.01 9.25
CA TYR A 97 -2.45 -4.15 8.43
C TYR A 97 -1.34 -4.48 7.44
N ASN A 98 -0.93 -5.75 7.41
CA ASN A 98 0.00 -6.26 6.42
C ASN A 98 -0.77 -6.74 5.18
N PRO A 99 -0.13 -6.79 3.99
CA PRO A 99 -0.71 -7.46 2.83
C PRO A 99 -1.16 -8.88 3.15
N GLY A 100 -2.37 -9.24 2.72
CA GLY A 100 -2.99 -10.54 3.00
C GLY A 100 -3.82 -10.61 4.29
N ASP A 101 -3.71 -9.63 5.19
CA ASP A 101 -4.59 -9.52 6.35
C ASP A 101 -6.05 -9.38 5.92
N LYS A 102 -6.98 -9.71 6.82
CA LYS A 102 -8.43 -9.63 6.58
C LYS A 102 -9.06 -8.50 7.36
N ILE A 103 -9.85 -7.69 6.68
CA ILE A 103 -10.67 -6.62 7.28
C ILE A 103 -12.13 -6.99 7.12
N THR A 104 -12.85 -7.14 8.24
CA THR A 104 -14.30 -7.28 8.23
C THR A 104 -14.96 -5.91 8.31
N ILE A 105 -15.89 -5.62 7.41
CA ILE A 105 -16.57 -4.33 7.33
C ILE A 105 -17.62 -4.20 8.44
N ASN A 106 -17.51 -3.12 9.23
CA ASN A 106 -18.39 -2.84 10.36
C ASN A 106 -18.93 -1.40 10.35
N TYR A 107 -20.02 -1.20 9.60
CA TYR A 107 -20.79 0.05 9.53
C TYR A 107 -20.04 1.34 9.16
N SER A 108 -18.78 1.27 8.72
CA SER A 108 -18.01 2.42 8.26
C SER A 108 -17.01 2.05 7.17
N ASP A 109 -16.57 3.06 6.44
CA ASP A 109 -15.41 2.97 5.55
C ASP A 109 -14.13 2.71 6.35
N VAL A 110 -13.13 2.13 5.69
CA VAL A 110 -11.78 1.93 6.22
C VAL A 110 -10.78 2.65 5.33
N HIS A 111 -10.07 3.60 5.92
CA HIS A 111 -9.01 4.35 5.26
C HIS A 111 -7.65 3.73 5.63
N LEU A 112 -6.86 3.33 4.63
CA LEU A 112 -5.55 2.75 4.82
C LEU A 112 -4.48 3.63 4.20
N TYR A 113 -3.49 4.00 5.01
CA TYR A 113 -2.36 4.84 4.60
C TYR A 113 -1.08 4.01 4.54
N ALA A 114 -0.40 4.03 3.40
CA ALA A 114 0.87 3.35 3.22
C ALA A 114 1.91 3.84 4.25
N GLN A 115 2.66 2.92 4.84
CA GLN A 115 3.78 3.21 5.73
C GLN A 115 5.08 2.69 5.11
N PHE A 116 6.11 3.54 5.10
CA PHE A 116 7.39 3.28 4.42
C PHE A 116 8.47 2.96 5.45
N THR A 117 8.68 1.68 5.71
CA THR A 117 9.60 1.20 6.75
C THR A 117 10.72 0.34 6.18
N GLU A 118 10.52 -0.25 5.01
CA GLU A 118 11.51 -1.12 4.39
C GLU A 118 12.61 -0.30 3.73
N ARG A 119 13.87 -0.67 3.94
CA ARG A 119 15.00 0.03 3.32
C ARG A 119 15.10 -0.33 1.85
N GLY A 120 15.38 0.68 1.02
CA GLY A 120 15.72 0.52 -0.38
C GLY A 120 17.07 1.14 -0.71
N TYR A 121 17.59 0.76 -1.86
CA TYR A 121 18.79 1.31 -2.46
C TYR A 121 18.58 1.54 -3.96
N GLU A 122 19.47 2.36 -4.52
CA GLU A 122 19.47 2.74 -5.92
C GLU A 122 20.68 2.16 -6.65
N LEU A 123 20.49 1.84 -7.93
CA LEU A 123 21.56 1.65 -8.89
C LEU A 123 21.43 2.77 -9.92
N GLU A 124 22.38 3.71 -9.89
CA GLU A 124 22.43 4.86 -10.78
C GLU A 124 23.47 4.66 -11.89
N TYR A 125 23.16 5.18 -13.07
CA TYR A 125 24.02 5.06 -14.24
C TYR A 125 24.51 6.44 -14.65
N ASP A 126 25.84 6.59 -14.77
CA ASP A 126 26.48 7.77 -15.31
C ASP A 126 27.19 7.39 -16.61
N ASN A 127 26.87 8.08 -17.72
CA ASN A 127 27.47 7.80 -19.03
C ASN A 127 28.93 8.29 -19.16
N ASN A 128 29.51 8.77 -18.07
CA ASN A 128 30.87 9.28 -17.92
C ASN A 128 31.19 10.38 -18.94
N GLY A 129 30.24 11.29 -19.19
CA GLY A 129 30.37 12.34 -20.20
C GLY A 129 30.29 11.85 -21.66
N GLY A 130 29.77 10.65 -21.88
CA GLY A 130 29.44 10.13 -23.20
C GLY A 130 28.17 10.75 -23.80
N SER A 131 27.79 10.25 -24.97
CA SER A 131 26.52 10.56 -25.66
C SER A 131 25.61 9.33 -25.67
N GLY A 132 24.31 9.54 -25.87
CA GLY A 132 23.29 8.47 -25.90
C GLY A 132 22.26 8.61 -24.77
N SER A 133 21.40 7.61 -24.61
CA SER A 133 20.29 7.63 -23.64
C SER A 133 20.60 6.84 -22.37
N THR A 134 21.31 7.43 -21.42
CA THR A 134 21.65 6.78 -20.14
C THR A 134 20.47 6.03 -19.53
N PRO A 135 20.65 4.77 -19.08
CA PRO A 135 19.58 4.02 -18.43
C PRO A 135 19.00 4.75 -17.22
N SER A 136 17.71 4.54 -16.98
CA SER A 136 17.03 5.07 -15.80
C SER A 136 17.56 4.42 -14.52
N THR A 137 17.63 5.19 -13.43
CA THR A 137 17.91 4.68 -12.09
C THR A 137 16.98 3.52 -11.72
N GLN A 138 17.58 2.42 -11.28
CA GLN A 138 16.83 1.28 -10.75
C GLN A 138 16.73 1.41 -9.23
N ARG A 139 15.58 1.05 -8.68
CA ARG A 139 15.29 1.09 -7.24
C ARG A 139 14.89 -0.28 -6.78
N ALA A 140 15.44 -0.74 -5.67
CA ALA A 140 15.07 -2.03 -5.13
C ALA A 140 15.19 -2.07 -3.61
N ARG A 141 14.45 -2.97 -2.98
CA ARG A 141 14.57 -3.21 -1.53
C ARG A 141 15.98 -3.71 -1.21
N ALA A 142 16.45 -3.40 -0.01
CA ALA A 142 17.74 -3.89 0.48
C ALA A 142 17.80 -5.43 0.39
N GLY A 143 18.92 -5.95 -0.12
CA GLY A 143 19.13 -7.38 -0.29
C GLY A 143 18.42 -8.00 -1.51
N THR A 144 17.74 -7.21 -2.33
CA THR A 144 17.15 -7.70 -3.58
C THR A 144 18.13 -7.54 -4.75
N SER A 145 18.01 -8.44 -5.73
CA SER A 145 18.86 -8.40 -6.91
C SER A 145 18.22 -7.62 -8.05
N VAL A 146 19.02 -6.78 -8.71
CA VAL A 146 18.66 -6.06 -9.94
C VAL A 146 19.52 -6.55 -11.10
N GLN A 147 19.00 -6.38 -12.32
CA GLN A 147 19.76 -6.65 -13.54
C GLN A 147 20.41 -5.38 -14.04
N VAL A 148 21.74 -5.43 -14.23
CA VAL A 148 22.51 -4.30 -14.74
C VAL A 148 22.04 -3.96 -16.15
N ALA A 149 21.71 -2.70 -16.39
CA ALA A 149 21.11 -2.24 -17.62
C ALA A 149 22.09 -2.31 -18.80
N ASP A 150 21.54 -2.47 -20.01
CA ASP A 150 22.32 -2.38 -21.23
C ASP A 150 22.75 -0.94 -21.52
N GLY A 151 24.03 -0.77 -21.84
CA GLY A 151 24.64 0.50 -22.21
C GLY A 151 25.02 0.59 -23.69
N SER A 152 24.66 -0.40 -24.53
CA SER A 152 25.11 -0.51 -25.92
C SER A 152 24.78 0.69 -26.82
N HIS A 153 23.83 1.53 -26.43
CA HIS A 153 23.44 2.76 -27.10
C HIS A 153 24.33 3.97 -26.73
N LEU A 154 25.29 3.80 -25.82
CA LEU A 154 26.22 4.84 -25.39
C LEU A 154 27.47 4.85 -26.26
N THR A 155 27.98 6.06 -26.53
CA THR A 155 29.22 6.27 -27.28
C THR A 155 30.04 7.38 -26.64
N LYS A 156 31.37 7.30 -26.73
CA LYS A 156 32.26 8.35 -26.20
C LYS A 156 33.47 8.51 -27.11
N SER A 157 33.58 9.66 -27.80
CA SER A 157 34.76 10.01 -28.62
C SER A 157 35.26 8.94 -29.62
N GLY A 158 34.36 8.12 -30.16
CA GLY A 158 34.71 7.01 -31.07
C GLY A 158 34.84 5.65 -30.40
N ASP A 159 34.77 5.58 -29.07
CA ASP A 159 34.68 4.35 -28.29
C ASP A 159 33.23 3.87 -28.17
N VAL A 160 33.08 2.55 -28.11
CA VAL A 160 31.81 1.86 -27.84
C VAL A 160 31.74 1.45 -26.37
N PHE A 161 30.53 1.38 -25.83
CA PHE A 161 30.29 0.84 -24.51
C PHE A 161 30.74 -0.62 -24.40
N ASP A 162 31.44 -0.96 -23.31
CA ASP A 162 31.87 -2.33 -22.99
C ASP A 162 31.19 -2.85 -21.71
N HIS A 163 31.36 -2.15 -20.59
CA HIS A 163 30.77 -2.48 -19.29
C HIS A 163 30.59 -1.24 -18.40
N TRP A 164 29.82 -1.40 -17.30
CA TRP A 164 29.68 -0.39 -16.25
C TRP A 164 30.78 -0.53 -15.21
N ASN A 165 31.28 0.58 -14.66
CA ASN A 165 32.27 0.56 -13.59
C ASN A 165 31.92 1.56 -12.48
N THR A 166 32.13 1.19 -11.22
CA THR A 166 31.83 2.06 -10.06
C THR A 166 32.76 3.27 -9.92
N ARG A 167 33.77 3.40 -10.80
CA ARG A 167 34.62 4.59 -10.90
C ARG A 167 34.75 5.03 -12.36
N SER A 168 34.65 6.34 -12.58
CA SER A 168 34.76 6.96 -13.91
C SER A 168 36.08 6.70 -14.63
N ASN A 169 37.15 6.35 -13.89
CA ASN A 169 38.45 6.00 -14.44
C ASN A 169 38.64 4.48 -14.68
N GLY A 170 37.61 3.66 -14.48
CA GLY A 170 37.63 2.21 -14.70
C GLY A 170 38.33 1.38 -13.62
N THR A 171 38.80 2.00 -12.53
CA THR A 171 39.51 1.29 -11.44
C THR A 171 38.61 0.71 -10.35
N GLY A 172 37.29 0.89 -10.50
CA GLY A 172 36.29 0.35 -9.59
C GLY A 172 35.92 -1.09 -9.92
N THR A 173 34.78 -1.52 -9.39
CA THR A 173 34.18 -2.82 -9.70
C THR A 173 33.50 -2.75 -11.06
N SER A 174 33.80 -3.70 -11.95
CA SER A 174 33.17 -3.81 -13.26
C SER A 174 31.92 -4.68 -13.21
N TYR A 175 30.86 -4.24 -13.90
CA TYR A 175 29.59 -4.94 -14.05
C TYR A 175 29.22 -5.01 -15.53
N ASN A 176 29.06 -6.23 -16.04
CA ASN A 176 28.59 -6.45 -17.41
C ASN A 176 27.07 -6.21 -17.49
N PRO A 177 26.55 -5.73 -18.63
CA PRO A 177 25.12 -5.73 -18.91
C PRO A 177 24.48 -7.10 -18.67
N GLY A 178 23.30 -7.12 -18.03
CA GLY A 178 22.60 -8.35 -17.65
C GLY A 178 23.23 -9.13 -16.50
N ALA A 179 24.26 -8.60 -15.83
CA ALA A 179 24.71 -9.15 -14.57
C ALA A 179 23.65 -8.95 -13.49
N SER A 180 23.47 -9.93 -12.62
CA SER A 180 22.63 -9.79 -11.43
C SER A 180 23.46 -9.31 -10.26
N ILE A 181 23.11 -8.16 -9.70
CA ILE A 181 23.77 -7.59 -8.52
C ILE A 181 22.78 -7.42 -7.39
N THR A 182 23.20 -7.67 -6.15
CA THR A 182 22.36 -7.50 -4.96
C THR A 182 22.64 -6.16 -4.31
N LEU A 183 21.62 -5.31 -4.17
CA LEU A 183 21.78 -3.97 -3.61
C LEU A 183 21.79 -4.02 -2.08
N ASN A 184 22.94 -3.70 -1.48
CA ASN A 184 23.12 -3.53 -0.04
C ASN A 184 23.54 -2.09 0.34
N GLY A 185 23.63 -1.24 -0.67
CA GLY A 185 24.00 0.18 -0.63
C GLY A 185 23.58 0.80 -1.95
N ASN A 186 23.59 2.14 -2.03
CA ASN A 186 23.50 2.82 -3.31
C ASN A 186 24.77 2.53 -4.11
N GLU A 187 24.61 2.19 -5.38
CA GLU A 187 25.68 1.81 -6.32
C GLU A 187 25.66 2.68 -7.58
#